data_AF-A0A9N8KGJ6-F1
#
_entry.id   AF-A0A9N8KGJ6-F1
#
_cell.length_a   1.000
_cell.length_b   1.000
_cell.length_c   1.000
_cell.angle_alpha   90.00
_cell.angle_beta   90.00
_cell.angle_gamma   90.00
#
_symmetry.space_group_name_H-M   'P 1'
#
loop_
_entity.id
_entity.type
_entity.pdbx_description
1 polymer ?
#
loop_
_entity_poly.entity_id
_entity_poly.type
_entity_poly.pdbx_seq_one_letter_code
_entity_poly.pdbx_strand_id
1 'polypeptide(L)'
;MATPTLDQFLSEINRITLSKDSAQLSQYLVIEPPYAPSYNTIIAELRKSFPKSSEDALEKKIIKVVKIIDGGDDVEVASWSAFSRFMVLYFGFLRDVDVGNLLETFGLLSEVLQ
;
A
#
# COMPACT_ATOMS: atom_id res chain seq x y z
N MET A 1 -9.41 15.14 4.39
CA MET A 1 -8.15 15.38 5.14
C MET A 1 -6.98 15.21 4.18
N ALA A 2 -5.88 15.94 4.37
CA ALA A 2 -4.70 15.80 3.52
C ALA A 2 -3.88 14.57 3.94
N THR A 3 -3.36 13.82 2.96
CA THR A 3 -2.48 12.66 3.18
C THR A 3 -1.24 12.81 2.30
N PRO A 4 -0.37 13.80 2.59
CA PRO A 4 0.72 14.18 1.70
C PRO A 4 1.72 13.05 1.48
N THR A 5 1.98 12.22 2.50
CA THR A 5 2.95 11.12 2.38
C THR A 5 2.37 9.98 1.54
N LEU A 6 1.09 9.65 1.73
CA LEU A 6 0.38 8.70 0.88
C LEU A 6 0.28 9.20 -0.58
N ASP A 7 0.06 10.51 -0.79
CA ASP A 7 -0.01 11.11 -2.12
C ASP A 7 1.33 11.02 -2.86
N GLN A 8 2.43 11.26 -2.15
CA GLN A 8 3.79 11.06 -2.69
C GLN A 8 4.06 9.58 -2.99
N PHE A 9 3.67 8.68 -2.09
CA PHE A 9 3.85 7.24 -2.27
C PHE A 9 3.10 6.70 -3.49
N LEU A 10 1.84 7.11 -3.68
CA LEU A 10 1.04 6.75 -4.86
C LEU A 10 1.61 7.36 -6.15
N SER A 11 2.18 8.55 -6.07
CA SER A 11 2.83 9.21 -7.22
C SER A 11 4.08 8.45 -7.67
N GLU A 12 4.89 7.94 -6.74
CA GLU A 12 6.02 7.07 -7.05
C GLU A 12 5.57 5.73 -7.63
N ILE A 13 4.52 5.11 -7.09
CA ILE A 13 3.93 3.90 -7.69
C ILE A 13 3.51 4.17 -9.14
N ASN A 14 2.83 5.29 -9.39
CA ASN A 14 2.44 5.66 -10.74
C ASN A 14 3.66 5.80 -11.67
N ARG A 15 4.76 6.41 -11.20
CA ARG A 15 6.01 6.52 -11.95
C ARG A 15 6.59 5.15 -12.29
N ILE A 16 6.66 4.24 -11.32
CA ILE A 16 7.21 2.87 -11.50
C ILE A 16 6.34 2.05 -12.46
N THR A 17 5.02 2.15 -12.33
CA THR A 17 4.07 1.45 -13.20
C THR A 17 4.15 1.96 -14.64
N LEU A 18 4.32 3.27 -14.84
CA LEU A 18 4.55 3.85 -16.16
C LEU A 18 5.88 3.40 -16.79
N SER A 19 6.93 3.18 -15.99
CA SER A 19 8.19 2.61 -16.49
C SER A 19 8.14 1.10 -16.70
N LYS A 20 7.01 0.44 -16.40
CA LYS A 20 6.81 -1.02 -16.51
C LYS A 20 7.87 -1.83 -15.74
N ASP A 21 8.39 -1.28 -14.64
CA ASP A 21 9.44 -1.91 -13.84
C ASP A 21 8.82 -2.69 -12.67
N SER A 22 8.47 -3.95 -12.94
CA SER A 22 7.86 -4.84 -11.95
C SER A 22 8.81 -5.20 -10.79
N ALA A 23 10.12 -5.24 -11.05
CA ALA A 23 11.11 -5.52 -10.02
C ALA A 23 11.18 -4.36 -9.02
N GLN A 24 11.22 -3.13 -9.51
CA GLN A 24 11.18 -1.94 -8.67
C GLN A 24 9.86 -1.84 -7.91
N LEU A 25 8.72 -2.16 -8.54
CA LEU A 25 7.42 -2.14 -7.86
C LEU A 25 7.38 -3.14 -6.71
N SER A 26 7.88 -4.36 -6.92
CA SER A 26 7.94 -5.39 -5.88
C SER A 26 8.84 -5.00 -4.70
N GLN A 27 9.96 -4.31 -4.96
CA GLN A 27 10.84 -3.81 -3.89
C GLN A 27 10.25 -2.62 -3.15
N TYR A 28 9.42 -1.82 -3.84
CA TYR A 28 8.81 -0.62 -3.28
C TYR A 28 7.61 -0.93 -2.39
N LEU A 29 6.97 -2.10 -2.52
CA LEU A 29 5.83 -2.53 -1.72
C LEU A 29 6.28 -3.43 -0.55
N VAL A 30 6.76 -2.81 0.52
CA VAL A 30 7.30 -3.53 1.69
C VAL A 30 6.18 -4.05 2.59
N ILE A 31 6.24 -5.35 2.91
CA ILE A 31 5.25 -6.05 3.75
C ILE A 31 5.81 -6.39 5.14
N GLU A 32 7.13 -6.50 5.27
CA GLU A 32 7.80 -6.92 6.50
C GLU A 32 8.63 -5.78 7.10
N PRO A 33 8.65 -5.65 8.45
CA PRO A 33 9.53 -4.70 9.12
C PRO A 33 11.02 -5.07 8.97
N PRO A 34 11.97 -4.13 9.18
CA PRO A 34 11.76 -2.78 9.68
C PRO A 34 11.24 -1.81 8.61
N TYR A 35 10.12 -1.15 8.91
CA TYR A 35 9.56 -0.13 8.04
C TYR A 35 10.38 1.16 8.11
N ALA A 36 10.61 1.78 6.95
CA ALA A 36 11.15 3.13 6.90
C ALA A 36 10.20 4.12 7.61
N PRO A 37 10.70 5.25 8.15
CA PRO A 37 9.86 6.24 8.85
C PRO A 37 8.64 6.72 8.04
N SER A 38 8.77 6.79 6.71
CA SER A 38 7.69 7.17 5.80
C SER A 38 6.48 6.23 5.87
N TYR A 39 6.71 4.92 6.06
CA TYR A 39 5.64 3.94 6.21
C TYR A 39 4.84 4.15 7.49
N ASN A 40 5.49 4.50 8.60
CA ASN A 40 4.79 4.84 9.84
C ASN A 40 3.87 6.06 9.65
N THR A 41 4.33 7.07 8.90
CA THR A 41 3.49 8.23 8.54
C THR A 41 2.34 7.83 7.63
N ILE A 42 2.57 6.97 6.62
CA ILE A 42 1.51 6.44 5.74
C ILE A 42 0.47 5.68 6.56
N ILE A 43 0.88 4.80 7.48
CA ILE A 43 -0.02 4.05 8.36
C ILE A 43 -0.87 5.00 9.21
N ALA A 44 -0.27 6.03 9.78
CA ALA A 44 -1.00 7.05 10.55
C ALA A 44 -2.01 7.83 9.68
N GLU A 45 -1.61 8.23 8.46
CA GLU A 45 -2.47 8.90 7.49
C GLU A 45 -3.65 8.01 7.04
N LEU A 46 -3.40 6.71 6.82
CA LEU A 46 -4.40 5.70 6.49
C LEU A 46 -5.39 5.48 7.62
N ARG A 47 -4.91 5.28 8.86
CA ARG A 47 -5.80 5.12 10.03
C ARG A 47 -6.70 6.33 10.26
N LYS A 48 -6.19 7.53 10.00
CA LYS A 48 -6.92 8.79 10.19
C LYS A 48 -7.91 9.10 9.05
N SER A 49 -7.51 8.86 7.81
CA SER A 49 -8.26 9.33 6.62
C SER A 49 -9.02 8.21 5.90
N PHE A 50 -8.57 6.96 6.07
CA PHE A 50 -9.10 5.77 5.41
C PHE A 50 -9.34 4.60 6.39
N PRO A 51 -10.22 4.77 7.40
CA PRO A 51 -10.62 3.68 8.29
C PRO A 51 -11.25 2.52 7.50
N LYS A 52 -11.41 1.36 8.15
CA LYS A 52 -11.91 0.12 7.52
C LYS A 52 -13.25 0.25 6.78
N SER A 53 -14.08 1.22 7.14
CA SER A 53 -15.35 1.51 6.47
C SER A 53 -15.24 2.37 5.21
N SER A 54 -14.05 2.85 4.82
CA SER A 54 -13.86 3.78 3.70
C SER A 54 -12.92 3.25 2.60
N GLU A 55 -12.91 1.94 2.39
CA GLU A 55 -12.15 1.27 1.32
C GLU A 55 -12.52 1.83 -0.08
N ASP A 56 -13.79 2.11 -0.34
CA ASP A 56 -14.24 2.76 -1.59
C ASP A 56 -13.61 4.14 -1.80
N ALA A 57 -13.41 4.91 -0.72
CA ALA A 57 -12.79 6.23 -0.80
C ALA A 57 -11.28 6.13 -1.05
N LEU A 58 -10.64 5.09 -0.49
CA LEU A 58 -9.25 4.77 -0.73
C LEU A 58 -9.02 4.32 -2.18
N GLU A 59 -9.89 3.45 -2.70
CA GLU A 59 -9.84 3.00 -4.10
C GLU A 59 -9.96 4.19 -5.07
N LYS A 60 -10.96 5.06 -4.86
CA LYS A 60 -11.12 6.28 -5.67
C LYS A 60 -9.88 7.17 -5.65
N LYS A 61 -9.18 7.25 -4.51
CA LYS A 61 -7.93 8.01 -4.40
C LYS A 61 -6.80 7.35 -5.19
N ILE A 62 -6.64 6.03 -5.09
CA ILE A 62 -5.65 5.27 -5.84
C ILE A 62 -5.86 5.46 -7.34
N ILE A 63 -7.09 5.27 -7.83
CA ILE A 63 -7.44 5.43 -9.26
C ILE A 63 -7.19 6.87 -9.73
N LYS A 64 -7.38 7.87 -8.87
CA LYS A 64 -7.14 9.28 -9.23
C LYS A 64 -5.66 9.62 -9.37
N VAL A 65 -4.80 9.06 -8.52
CA VAL A 65 -3.37 9.39 -8.49
C VAL A 65 -2.59 8.51 -9.45
N VAL A 66 -2.89 7.21 -9.44
CA VAL A 66 -2.28 6.24 -10.34
C VAL A 66 -3.15 6.20 -11.60
N LYS A 67 -2.67 6.82 -12.68
CA LYS A 67 -3.47 6.96 -13.89
C LYS A 67 -3.54 5.63 -14.64
N ILE A 68 -4.72 5.32 -15.14
CA ILE A 68 -4.91 4.32 -16.19
C ILE A 68 -4.04 4.74 -17.38
N ILE A 69 -3.34 3.79 -18.00
CA ILE A 69 -2.73 4.01 -19.31
C ILE A 69 -3.89 4.23 -20.28
N ASP A 70 -4.17 5.50 -20.60
CA ASP A 70 -5.29 5.88 -21.46
C ASP A 70 -5.09 5.25 -22.86
N GLY A 71 -6.09 4.51 -23.35
CA GLY A 71 -6.07 3.86 -24.67
C GLY A 71 -5.81 2.35 -24.70
N GLY A 72 -5.82 1.68 -23.54
CA GLY A 72 -5.68 0.23 -23.46
C GLY A 72 -6.95 -0.54 -23.84
N ASP A 73 -6.79 -1.72 -24.46
CA ASP A 73 -7.88 -2.66 -24.73
C ASP A 73 -8.55 -3.14 -23.42
N ASP A 74 -9.71 -3.82 -23.51
CA ASP A 74 -10.47 -4.34 -22.36
C ASP A 74 -9.60 -5.12 -21.34
N VAL A 75 -8.54 -5.77 -21.81
CA VAL A 75 -7.56 -6.50 -20.99
C VAL A 75 -6.72 -5.57 -20.09
N GLU A 76 -6.32 -4.41 -20.60
CA GLU A 76 -5.53 -3.44 -19.83
C GLU A 76 -6.42 -2.76 -18.76
N VAL A 77 -7.67 -2.47 -19.10
CA VAL A 77 -8.67 -1.95 -18.16
C VAL A 77 -8.95 -2.94 -17.03
N ALA A 78 -9.13 -4.23 -17.37
CA ALA A 78 -9.32 -5.29 -16.37
C ALA A 78 -8.09 -5.47 -15.47
N SER A 79 -6.89 -5.44 -16.05
CA SER A 79 -5.62 -5.52 -15.30
C SER A 79 -5.46 -4.33 -14.35
N TRP A 80 -5.90 -3.15 -14.76
CA TRP A 80 -5.88 -1.96 -13.92
C TRP A 80 -6.83 -2.04 -12.73
N SER A 81 -8.05 -2.52 -12.97
CA SER A 81 -9.01 -2.75 -11.89
C SER A 81 -8.53 -3.81 -10.89
N ALA A 82 -7.81 -4.84 -11.36
CA ALA A 82 -7.16 -5.80 -10.47
C ALA A 82 -6.06 -5.14 -9.62
N PHE A 83 -5.26 -4.26 -10.24
CA PHE A 83 -4.21 -3.52 -9.54
C PHE A 83 -4.76 -2.56 -8.47
N SER A 84 -5.82 -1.80 -8.76
CA SER A 84 -6.44 -0.89 -7.77
C SER A 84 -6.93 -1.65 -6.54
N ARG A 85 -7.59 -2.79 -6.75
CA ARG A 85 -8.06 -3.66 -5.66
C ARG A 85 -6.90 -4.23 -4.84
N PHE A 86 -5.84 -4.67 -5.50
CA PHE A 86 -4.63 -5.12 -4.82
C PHE A 86 -4.03 -4.02 -3.93
N MET A 87 -3.94 -2.79 -4.44
CA MET A 87 -3.45 -1.65 -3.67
C MET A 87 -4.31 -1.34 -2.45
N VAL A 88 -5.64 -1.45 -2.55
CA VAL A 88 -6.55 -1.32 -1.40
C VAL A 88 -6.25 -2.37 -0.34
N LEU A 89 -6.08 -3.63 -0.73
CA LEU A 89 -5.72 -4.72 0.19
C LEU A 89 -4.36 -4.48 0.86
N TYR A 90 -3.36 -4.04 0.10
CA TYR A 90 -2.03 -3.70 0.61
C TYR A 90 -2.07 -2.59 1.66
N PHE A 91 -2.77 -1.49 1.38
CA PHE A 91 -2.92 -0.41 2.36
C PHE A 91 -3.82 -0.80 3.54
N GLY A 92 -4.81 -1.67 3.32
CA GLY A 92 -5.60 -2.28 4.39
C GLY A 92 -4.72 -3.10 5.34
N PHE A 93 -3.81 -3.92 4.78
CA PHE A 93 -2.80 -4.64 5.54
C PHE A 93 -1.91 -3.69 6.34
N LEU A 94 -1.30 -2.67 5.70
CA LEU A 94 -0.44 -1.70 6.39
C LEU A 94 -1.19 -0.94 7.50
N ARG A 95 -2.45 -0.58 7.28
CA ARG A 95 -3.29 0.08 8.30
C ARG A 95 -3.51 -0.82 9.51
N ASP A 96 -3.82 -2.09 9.25
CA ASP A 96 -4.27 -3.05 10.27
C ASP A 96 -3.11 -3.83 10.91
N VAL A 97 -1.90 -3.76 10.34
CA VAL A 97 -0.71 -4.42 10.91
C VAL A 97 -0.34 -3.80 12.25
N ASP A 98 -0.30 -4.64 13.29
CA ASP A 98 0.19 -4.28 14.61
C ASP A 98 1.61 -4.82 14.79
N VAL A 99 2.59 -3.95 14.47
CA VAL A 99 4.02 -4.27 14.56
C VAL A 99 4.44 -4.61 16.00
N GLY A 100 3.70 -4.11 17.02
CA GLY A 100 3.95 -4.44 18.42
C GLY A 100 3.64 -5.91 18.74
N ASN A 101 2.58 -6.46 18.13
CA ASN A 101 2.17 -7.84 18.31
C ASN A 101 3.07 -8.83 17.53
N LEU A 102 3.62 -8.41 16.38
CA LEU A 102 4.64 -9.20 15.67
C LEU A 102 5.89 -9.40 16.51
N LEU A 103 6.36 -8.33 17.18
CA LEU A 103 7.52 -8.36 18.07
C LEU A 103 7.27 -9.21 19.33
N GLU A 104 6.07 -9.14 19.91
CA GLU A 104 5.65 -10.07 20.99
C GLU A 104 5.65 -11.52 20.51
N THR A 105 5.14 -11.79 19.32
CA THR A 105 5.10 -13.14 18.76
C THR A 105 6.51 -13.67 18.46
N PHE A 106 7.39 -12.84 17.90
CA PHE A 106 8.81 -13.18 17.71
C PHE A 106 9.55 -13.31 19.06
N GLY A 107 9.23 -12.48 20.04
CA GLY A 107 9.79 -12.56 21.40
C GLY A 107 9.42 -13.87 22.08
N LEU A 108 8.15 -14.25 22.05
CA LEU A 108 7.65 -15.53 22.57
C LEU A 108 8.26 -16.73 21.84
N LEU A 109 8.42 -16.66 20.51
CA LEU A 109 9.10 -17.71 19.74
C LEU A 109 10.59 -17.81 20.10
N SER A 110 11.25 -16.69 20.38
CA SER A 110 12.66 -16.66 20.80
C SER A 110 12.85 -17.27 22.19
N GLU A 111 11.89 -17.07 23.10
CA GLU A 111 11.91 -17.68 24.44
C GLU A 111 11.70 -19.21 24.42
N VAL A 112 10.95 -19.74 23.45
CA VAL A 112 10.73 -21.19 23.28
C VAL A 112 11.93 -21.89 22.62
N LEU A 113 12.79 -21.14 21.92
CA LEU A 113 13.99 -21.66 21.24
C LEU A 113 15.26 -21.60 22.12
N GLN A 114 15.17 -21.15 23.37
CA GLN A 114 16.21 -21.27 24.40
C GLN A 114 16.02 -22.52 25.25
#